data_AF-A0A6B0DER4-F1
#
_entry.id   AF-A0A6B0DER4-F1
#
_cell.length_a   1.000
_cell.length_b   1.000
_cell.length_c   1.000
_cell.angle_alpha   90.00
_cell.angle_beta   90.00
_cell.angle_gamma   90.00
#
_symmetry.space_group_name_H-M   'P 1'
#
loop_
_entity.id
_entity.type
_entity.pdbx_description
1 polymer ?
#
loop_
_entity_poly.entity_id
_entity_poly.type
_entity_poly.pdbx_seq_one_letter_code
_entity_poly.pdbx_strand_id
1 'polypeptide(L)' 'MDLDDVSIKILRALSEIGEGGCGDIGKKAGLPTAKVMGKLRTLKKEGLVDSRDGKYFLTEKGKSKMPP' A
#
# COMPACT_ATOMS: atom_id res chain seq x y z
N MET A 1 -4.34 6.55 -15.01
CA MET A 1 -3.78 7.00 -13.72
C MET A 1 -2.61 6.11 -13.42
N ASP A 2 -1.43 6.63 -13.70
CA ASP A 2 -0.16 6.00 -13.38
C ASP A 2 0.04 5.98 -11.86
N LEU A 3 0.57 4.87 -11.35
CA LEU A 3 0.95 4.80 -9.95
C LEU A 3 2.17 5.69 -9.74
N ASP A 4 2.10 6.59 -8.76
CA ASP A 4 3.28 7.33 -8.34
C ASP A 4 4.27 6.41 -7.60
N ASP A 5 5.54 6.83 -7.53
CA ASP A 5 6.60 6.06 -6.87
C ASP A 5 6.26 5.70 -5.41
N VAL A 6 5.50 6.57 -4.74
CA VAL A 6 5.05 6.37 -3.36
C VAL A 6 4.07 5.21 -3.28
N SER A 7 3.12 5.16 -4.20
CA SER A 7 2.13 4.09 -4.32
C SER A 7 2.80 2.78 -4.65
N ILE A 8 3.76 2.77 -5.58
CA ILE A 8 4.54 1.57 -5.93
C ILE A 8 5.30 1.05 -4.70
N LYS A 9 5.96 1.93 -3.94
CA LYS A 9 6.67 1.55 -2.71
C LYS A 9 5.74 0.96 -1.65
N ILE A 10 4.54 1.53 -1.47
CA ILE A 10 3.54 1.01 -0.54
C ILE A 10 3.04 -0.37 -0.98
N LEU A 11 2.73 -0.54 -2.27
CA LEU A 11 2.26 -1.80 -2.81
C LEU A 11 3.34 -2.90 -2.73
N ARG A 12 4.60 -2.57 -3.04
CA ARG A 12 5.73 -3.50 -2.85
C ARG A 12 5.92 -3.88 -1.39
N ALA A 13 5.89 -2.91 -0.48
CA ALA A 13 5.97 -3.18 0.96
C ALA A 13 4.87 -4.14 1.43
N LEU A 14 3.62 -3.91 1.01
CA LEU A 14 2.49 -4.79 1.29
C LEU A 14 2.63 -6.17 0.65
N SER A 15 3.20 -6.26 -0.56
CA SER A 15 3.48 -7.55 -1.21
C SER A 15 4.54 -8.37 -0.46
N GLU A 16 5.48 -7.71 0.21
CA GLU A 16 6.53 -8.39 0.98
C GLU A 16 6.08 -8.77 2.40
N ILE A 17 5.29 -7.92 3.07
CA ILE A 17 4.82 -8.18 4.45
C ILE A 17 3.47 -8.92 4.50
N GLY A 18 2.74 -8.99 3.38
CA GLY A 18 1.40 -9.55 3.27
C GLY A 18 0.31 -8.60 3.77
N GLU A 19 0.31 -8.34 5.07
CA GLU A 19 -0.59 -7.39 5.74
C GLU A 19 0.16 -6.58 6.80
N GLY A 20 -0.21 -5.32 6.98
CA GLY A 20 0.47 -4.48 7.96
C GLY A 20 -0.27 -3.21 8.34
N GLY A 21 0.08 -2.65 9.50
CA GLY A 21 -0.35 -1.32 9.87
C GLY A 21 0.40 -0.24 9.09
N CYS A 22 -0.10 0.99 9.10
CA CYS A 22 0.55 2.12 8.43
C CYS A 22 2.01 2.33 8.87
N GLY A 23 2.33 2.01 10.12
CA GLY A 23 3.69 2.10 10.65
C GLY A 23 4.63 1.04 10.06
N ASP A 24 4.19 -0.21 9.96
CA ASP A 24 4.99 -1.30 9.39
C ASP A 24 5.22 -1.10 7.90
N ILE A 25 4.16 -0.72 7.19
CA ILE A 25 4.22 -0.35 5.77
C ILE A 25 5.20 0.81 5.57
N GLY A 26 5.13 1.84 6.41
CA GLY A 26 6.05 3.00 6.34
C GLY A 26 7.50 2.62 6.57
N LYS A 27 7.78 1.79 7.58
CA LYS A 27 9.14 1.27 7.85
C LYS A 27 9.68 0.50 6.65
N LYS A 28 8.86 -0.40 6.09
CA LYS A 28 9.26 -1.25 4.96
C LYS A 28 9.42 -0.46 3.65
N ALA A 29 8.54 0.50 3.40
CA ALA A 29 8.57 1.35 2.22
C ALA A 29 9.61 2.48 2.30
N GLY A 30 10.22 2.72 3.47
CA GLY A 30 11.09 3.86 3.72
C GLY A 30 10.35 5.19 3.63
N LEU A 31 9.09 5.23 4.06
CA LEU A 31 8.20 6.39 3.94
C LEU A 31 7.67 6.84 5.32
N PRO A 32 7.48 8.16 5.53
CA PRO A 32 6.79 8.65 6.72
C PRO A 32 5.36 8.09 6.83
N THR A 33 4.96 7.65 8.02
CA THR A 33 3.63 7.07 8.29
C THR A 33 2.49 7.98 7.84
N ALA A 34 2.61 9.29 8.02
CA ALA A 34 1.60 10.26 7.56
C ALA A 34 1.38 10.21 6.03
N LYS A 35 2.48 10.06 5.27
CA LYS A 35 2.44 9.95 3.80
C LYS A 35 1.79 8.64 3.37
N VAL A 36 2.10 7.55 4.09
CA VAL A 36 1.50 6.23 3.90
C VAL A 36 0.00 6.27 4.18
N MET A 37 -0.45 6.87 5.29
CA MET A 37 -1.87 7.00 5.62
C MET A 37 -2.66 7.74 4.54
N GLY A 38 -2.15 8.89 4.08
CA GLY A 38 -2.78 9.65 3.01
C GLY A 38 -2.92 8.84 1.72
N LYS A 39 -1.88 8.09 1.33
CA LYS A 39 -1.91 7.26 0.13
C LYS A 39 -2.74 5.99 0.26
N LEU A 40 -2.70 5.29 1.38
CA LEU A 40 -3.51 4.10 1.62
C LEU A 40 -5.00 4.40 1.45
N ARG A 41 -5.47 5.58 1.86
CA ARG A 41 -6.86 6.01 1.65
C ARG A 41 -7.22 6.09 0.15
N THR A 42 -6.34 6.66 -0.67
CA THR A 42 -6.52 6.72 -2.12
C THR A 42 -6.43 5.34 -2.76
N LEU A 43 -5.41 4.55 -2.42
CA LEU A 43 -5.22 3.19 -2.94
C LEU A 43 -6.41 2.28 -2.60
N LYS A 44 -6.98 2.45 -1.39
CA LYS A 44 -8.19 1.74 -0.97
C LYS A 44 -9.40 2.16 -1.80
N LYS A 45 -9.59 3.47 -2.02
CA LYS A 45 -10.66 3.98 -2.89
C LYS A 45 -10.55 3.46 -4.32
N GLU A 46 -9.33 3.25 -4.82
CA GLU A 46 -9.09 2.65 -6.14
C GLU A 46 -9.23 1.12 -6.18
N GLY A 47 -9.40 0.48 -5.02
CA GLY A 47 -9.50 -0.98 -4.88
C GLY A 47 -8.18 -1.72 -5.05
N LEU A 48 -7.03 -1.04 -4.89
CA LEU A 48 -5.69 -1.64 -5.01
C LEU A 48 -5.20 -2.25 -3.71
N VAL A 49 -5.70 -1.74 -2.59
CA VAL A 49 -5.49 -2.29 -1.26
C VAL A 49 -6.85 -2.34 -0.57
N ASP A 50 -6.97 -3.22 0.42
CA ASP A 50 -8.10 -3.19 1.32
C ASP A 50 -7.60 -3.28 2.76
N SER A 51 -8.49 -3.14 3.74
CA SER A 51 -8.15 -3.16 5.14
C SER A 51 -9.08 -4.04 5.96
N ARG A 52 -8.51 -4.85 6.84
CA ARG A 52 -9.22 -5.67 7.81
C ARG A 52 -8.52 -5.54 9.16
N ASP A 53 -9.30 -5.43 10.23
CA ASP A 53 -8.79 -5.36 11.61
C ASP A 53 -7.70 -4.28 11.82
N GLY A 54 -7.85 -3.14 11.15
CA GLY A 54 -6.91 -2.01 11.23
C GLY A 54 -5.60 -2.17 10.45
N LYS A 55 -5.41 -3.30 9.75
CA LYS A 55 -4.27 -3.54 8.85
C LYS A 55 -4.70 -3.42 7.39
N TYR A 56 -3.75 -3.11 6.52
CA TYR A 56 -3.94 -3.07 5.08
C TYR A 56 -3.29 -4.29 4.42
N PHE A 57 -3.89 -4.78 3.35
CA PHE A 57 -3.39 -5.88 2.53
C PHE A 57 -3.59 -5.59 1.04
N LEU A 58 -2.78 -6.23 0.19
CA LEU A 58 -2.89 -6.06 -1.26
C LEU A 58 -4.11 -6.82 -1.81
N THR A 59 -4.88 -6.17 -2.69
CA THR A 59 -5.90 -6.87 -3.48
C THR A 59 -5.29 -7.47 -4.74
N GLU A 60 -6.02 -8.37 -5.41
CA GLU A 60 -5.61 -8.90 -6.72
C GLU A 60 -5.39 -7.77 -7.74
N LYS A 61 -6.27 -6.76 -7.74
CA LYS A 61 -6.13 -5.58 -8.59
C LYS A 61 -4.84 -4.81 -8.29
N GLY A 62 -4.47 -4.69 -7.01
CA GLY A 62 -3.19 -4.11 -6.59
C GLY A 62 -1.99 -4.88 -7.11
N LYS A 63 -2.04 -6.22 -7.09
CA LYS A 63 -0.97 -7.08 -7.60
C LYS A 63 -0.77 -6.89 -9.09
N SER A 64 -1.86 -6.88 -9.87
CA SER A 64 -1.78 -6.72 -11.34
C SER A 64 -1.34 -5.33 -11.79
N LYS A 65 -1.59 -4.29 -10.99
CA LYS A 65 -1.16 -2.92 -11.31
C LYS A 65 0.31 -2.66 -10.93
N MET A 66 0.92 -3.53 -10.15
CA MET A 66 2.30 -3.35 -9.70
C MET A 66 3.24 -3.60 -10.89
N PRO A 67 4.17 -2.68 -11.19
CA PRO A 67 5.15 -2.91 -12.25
C PRO A 67 6.07 -4.09 -11.86
N PRO A 68 6.58 -4.84 -12.85
CA PRO A 68 7.50 -5.96 -12.64
C PRO A 68 8.76 -5.58 -11.86
#